data_AF-A0A6L8GE85-F1
#
_entry.id   AF-A0A6L8GE85-F1
#
_cell.length_a   1.000
_cell.length_b   1.000
_cell.length_c   1.000
_cell.angle_alpha   90.00
_cell.angle_beta   90.00
_cell.angle_gamma   90.00
#
_symmetry.space_group_name_H-M   'P 1'
#
loop_
_entity.id
_entity.type
_entity.pdbx_description
1 polymer ?
#
loop_
_entity_poly.entity_id
_entity_poly.type
_entity_poly.pdbx_seq_one_letter_code
_entity_poly.pdbx_strand_id
1 'polypeptide(L)'
;MAEVSLADVARALDALMNGQMTAQARIAAHLVAAAEAAGQEPARVIQSLEAVAASTAVDEFWITDEQGAAYLTTVRDENGALVPFRFDPDPAVQPQASVFHRLLASPLDSDDVVTQEAQIREIDHGVYKYVGVSGIDRHRIVQVGSALAFEEQVLQNHAYTSPVMTSVLAAFEVPELLEDTSTSQFDEIRPVFEEILRQQMIGQAALVGHFAAAAAEAGWSTDGIDGRLRRIVRSSPVGEIHVVSRDRDVLYTSLEPHPDDLPDAGDLSPLLDGSQQVVDHPTAPRASDGAMYKYVTTAAADSPRLVQVGLPIPDSSPVSPDFKG
;
A
#
# COMPACT_ATOMS: atom_id res chain seq x y z
N MET A 1 0.44 33.41 6.14
CA MET A 1 0.47 31.94 6.00
C MET A 1 1.83 31.49 6.48
N ALA A 2 1.90 30.39 7.23
CA ALA A 2 3.19 29.81 7.62
C ALA A 2 3.89 29.30 6.35
N GLU A 3 5.18 29.59 6.22
CA GLU A 3 6.01 29.00 5.17
C GLU A 3 6.38 27.58 5.58
N VAL A 4 6.14 26.61 4.70
CA VAL A 4 6.53 25.21 4.92
C VAL A 4 7.78 24.92 4.09
N SER A 5 8.80 24.32 4.70
CA SER A 5 10.01 23.90 3.98
C SER A 5 9.69 22.74 3.04
N LEU A 6 10.24 22.76 1.82
CA LEU A 6 10.11 21.63 0.91
C LEU A 6 10.78 20.35 1.46
N ALA A 7 11.80 20.48 2.32
CA ALA A 7 12.41 19.35 3.01
C ALA A 7 11.44 18.69 4.01
N ASP A 8 10.61 19.48 4.69
CA ASP A 8 9.55 18.96 5.57
C ASP A 8 8.48 18.23 4.74
N VAL A 9 8.10 18.78 3.59
CA VAL A 9 7.16 18.14 2.65
C VAL A 9 7.70 16.81 2.14
N ALA A 10 8.96 16.76 1.69
CA ALA A 10 9.60 15.54 1.21
C ALA A 10 9.66 14.45 2.31
N ARG A 11 10.02 14.83 3.54
CA ARG A 11 10.03 13.92 4.70
C ARG A 11 8.64 13.42 5.06
N ALA A 12 7.63 14.29 5.01
CA ALA A 12 6.24 13.90 5.27
C ALA A 12 5.73 12.91 4.20
N LEU A 13 6.10 13.13 2.93
CA LEU A 13 5.79 12.21 1.84
C LEU A 13 6.47 10.86 2.01
N ASP A 14 7.78 10.84 2.31
CA ASP A 14 8.51 9.58 2.53
C ASP A 14 7.92 8.79 3.70
N ALA A 15 7.60 9.45 4.81
CA ALA A 15 6.95 8.83 5.95
C ALA A 15 5.54 8.29 5.62
N LEU A 16 4.74 9.04 4.86
CA LEU A 16 3.45 8.57 4.36
C LEU A 16 3.62 7.29 3.53
N MET A 17 4.53 7.31 2.55
CA MET A 17 4.79 6.17 1.68
C MET A 17 5.34 4.95 2.45
N ASN A 18 6.28 5.15 3.38
CA ASN A 18 6.78 4.09 4.27
C ASN A 18 5.63 3.35 4.94
N GLY A 19 4.70 4.11 5.53
CA GLY A 19 3.55 3.57 6.20
C GLY A 19 2.61 2.81 5.26
N GLN A 20 2.24 3.41 4.14
CA GLN A 20 1.28 2.80 3.21
C GLN A 20 1.85 1.54 2.53
N MET A 21 3.12 1.58 2.12
CA MET A 21 3.79 0.44 1.49
C MET A 21 4.06 -0.69 2.49
N THR A 22 4.28 -0.37 3.77
CA THR A 22 4.32 -1.39 4.84
C THR A 22 3.00 -2.14 4.93
N ALA A 23 1.86 -1.43 4.89
CA ALA A 23 0.55 -2.09 4.89
C ALA A 23 0.38 -3.00 3.67
N GLN A 24 0.74 -2.52 2.48
CA GLN A 24 0.67 -3.32 1.24
C GLN A 24 1.53 -4.58 1.32
N ALA A 25 2.78 -4.47 1.76
CA ALA A 25 3.67 -5.62 1.94
C ALA A 25 3.10 -6.65 2.93
N ARG A 26 2.51 -6.19 4.05
CA ARG A 26 1.85 -7.09 5.02
C ARG A 26 0.63 -7.77 4.44
N ILE A 27 -0.25 -7.03 3.78
CA ILE A 27 -1.43 -7.62 3.13
C ILE A 27 -1.00 -8.61 2.05
N ALA A 28 0.03 -8.30 1.27
CA ALA A 28 0.59 -9.22 0.28
C ALA A 28 1.15 -10.50 0.92
N ALA A 29 1.80 -10.40 2.09
CA ALA A 29 2.26 -11.58 2.83
C ALA A 29 1.10 -12.47 3.27
N HIS A 30 -0.01 -11.88 3.72
CA HIS A 30 -1.23 -12.60 4.05
C HIS A 30 -1.92 -13.22 2.83
N LEU A 31 -1.96 -12.51 1.70
CA LEU A 31 -2.45 -13.00 0.43
C LEU A 31 -1.66 -14.24 -0.02
N VAL A 32 -0.33 -14.17 -0.06
CA VAL A 32 0.51 -15.29 -0.51
C VAL A 32 0.31 -16.51 0.38
N ALA A 33 0.31 -16.32 1.71
CA ALA A 33 0.07 -17.41 2.64
C ALA A 33 -1.31 -18.06 2.44
N ALA A 34 -2.35 -17.26 2.20
CA ALA A 34 -3.71 -17.76 1.94
C ALA A 34 -3.80 -18.49 0.59
N ALA A 35 -3.20 -17.93 -0.46
CA ALA A 35 -3.20 -18.50 -1.79
C ALA A 35 -2.47 -19.84 -1.86
N GLU A 36 -1.30 -19.94 -1.22
CA GLU A 36 -0.58 -21.21 -1.13
C GLU A 36 -1.31 -22.23 -0.24
N ALA A 37 -1.96 -21.78 0.84
CA ALA A 37 -2.82 -22.66 1.65
C ALA A 37 -4.04 -23.18 0.89
N ALA A 38 -4.55 -22.41 -0.08
CA ALA A 38 -5.57 -22.85 -1.04
C ALA A 38 -5.03 -23.80 -2.12
N GLY A 39 -3.71 -24.05 -2.16
CA GLY A 39 -3.07 -24.87 -3.19
C GLY A 39 -2.97 -24.17 -4.55
N GLN A 40 -3.01 -22.84 -4.59
CA GLN A 40 -2.82 -22.11 -5.84
C GLN A 40 -1.38 -22.26 -6.35
N GLU A 41 -1.25 -22.58 -7.63
CA GLU A 41 0.05 -22.64 -8.30
C GLU A 41 0.70 -21.25 -8.38
N PRO A 42 2.05 -21.15 -8.36
CA PRO A 42 2.76 -19.87 -8.41
C PRO A 42 2.30 -18.93 -9.52
N ALA A 43 2.01 -19.46 -10.72
CA ALA A 43 1.52 -18.67 -11.85
C ALA A 43 0.18 -17.96 -11.56
N ARG A 44 -0.72 -18.59 -10.81
CA ARG A 44 -2.01 -17.99 -10.43
C ARG A 44 -1.84 -16.90 -9.38
N VAL A 45 -0.92 -17.10 -8.44
CA VAL A 45 -0.58 -16.09 -7.44
C VAL A 45 0.07 -14.88 -8.11
N ILE A 46 1.02 -15.11 -9.02
CA ILE A 46 1.66 -14.04 -9.82
C ILE A 46 0.61 -13.26 -10.60
N GLN A 47 -0.35 -13.93 -11.27
CA GLN A 47 -1.42 -13.23 -11.99
C GLN A 47 -2.26 -12.32 -11.08
N SER A 48 -2.51 -12.75 -9.84
CA SER A 48 -3.24 -11.92 -8.87
C SER A 48 -2.43 -10.68 -8.47
N LEU A 49 -1.11 -10.84 -8.27
CA LEU A 49 -0.20 -9.73 -7.97
C LEU A 49 -0.05 -8.77 -9.17
N GLU A 50 0.01 -9.30 -10.39
CA GLU A 50 0.04 -8.50 -11.63
C GLU A 50 -1.25 -7.70 -11.80
N ALA A 51 -2.42 -8.28 -11.48
CA ALA A 51 -3.69 -7.56 -11.54
C ALA A 51 -3.72 -6.38 -10.56
N VAL A 52 -3.18 -6.56 -9.35
CA VAL A 52 -2.99 -5.46 -8.39
C VAL A 52 -2.02 -4.43 -8.95
N ALA A 53 -0.87 -4.86 -9.49
CA ALA A 53 0.13 -3.93 -9.98
C ALA A 53 -0.37 -3.09 -11.17
N ALA A 54 -1.15 -3.70 -12.06
CA ALA A 54 -1.71 -3.04 -13.24
C ALA A 54 -2.81 -2.01 -12.93
N SER A 55 -3.36 -1.98 -11.70
CA SER A 55 -4.53 -1.17 -11.35
C SER A 55 -4.33 -0.26 -10.14
N THR A 56 -3.12 -0.22 -9.57
CA THR A 56 -2.83 0.47 -8.31
C THR A 56 -1.45 1.14 -8.34
N ALA A 57 -1.07 1.85 -7.27
CA ALA A 57 0.25 2.48 -7.17
C ALA A 57 1.39 1.52 -6.74
N VAL A 58 1.12 0.21 -6.62
CA VAL A 58 2.16 -0.80 -6.42
C VAL A 58 2.66 -1.23 -7.79
N ASP A 59 3.93 -1.05 -8.09
CA ASP A 59 4.49 -1.42 -9.40
C ASP A 59 5.03 -2.86 -9.37
N GLU A 60 5.62 -3.26 -8.25
CA GLU A 60 6.41 -4.48 -8.19
C GLU A 60 6.19 -5.27 -6.92
N PHE A 61 6.20 -6.60 -7.06
CA PHE A 61 6.25 -7.54 -5.94
C PHE A 61 7.50 -8.41 -6.08
N TRP A 62 8.20 -8.63 -4.97
CA TRP A 62 9.32 -9.55 -4.86
C TRP A 62 9.12 -10.43 -3.63
N ILE A 63 8.76 -11.70 -3.85
CA ILE A 63 8.47 -12.65 -2.77
C ILE A 63 9.35 -13.89 -2.91
N THR A 64 10.03 -14.24 -1.82
CA THR A 64 11.10 -15.25 -1.84
C THR A 64 10.72 -16.59 -1.24
N ASP A 65 11.50 -17.62 -1.56
CA ASP A 65 11.65 -18.81 -0.73
C ASP A 65 12.46 -18.51 0.55
N GLU A 66 12.71 -19.53 1.38
CA GLU A 66 13.46 -19.35 2.63
C GLU A 66 14.96 -19.16 2.41
N GLN A 67 15.45 -19.34 1.18
CA GLN A 67 16.83 -19.11 0.78
C GLN A 67 17.02 -17.75 0.09
N GLY A 68 15.98 -16.91 0.08
CA GLY A 68 15.99 -15.55 -0.46
C GLY A 68 15.84 -15.47 -1.98
N ALA A 69 15.55 -16.56 -2.69
CA ALA A 69 15.29 -16.50 -4.13
C ALA A 69 13.84 -16.13 -4.41
N ALA A 70 13.64 -15.06 -5.17
CA ALA A 70 12.32 -14.63 -5.61
C ALA A 70 11.71 -15.67 -6.56
N TYR A 71 10.56 -16.22 -6.18
CA TYR A 71 9.81 -17.17 -7.02
C TYR A 71 8.41 -16.67 -7.36
N LEU A 72 7.90 -15.64 -6.65
CA LEU A 72 6.75 -14.84 -7.09
C LEU A 72 7.23 -13.40 -7.32
N THR A 73 7.16 -12.96 -8.57
CA THR A 73 7.45 -11.57 -8.94
C THR A 73 6.61 -11.14 -10.13
N THR A 74 6.23 -9.86 -10.14
CA THR A 74 5.55 -9.22 -11.27
C THR A 74 6.53 -8.67 -12.31
N VAL A 75 7.83 -8.67 -12.02
CA VAL A 75 8.84 -8.10 -12.91
C VAL A 75 9.20 -9.06 -14.03
N ARG A 76 9.29 -8.53 -15.25
CA ARG A 76 9.51 -9.27 -16.49
C ARG A 76 10.78 -8.76 -17.20
N ASP A 77 11.53 -9.68 -17.79
CA ASP A 77 12.64 -9.32 -18.68
C ASP A 77 12.14 -8.91 -20.07
N GLU A 78 13.06 -8.54 -20.96
CA GLU A 78 12.77 -8.14 -22.34
C GLU A 78 12.04 -9.21 -23.19
N ASN A 79 12.10 -10.48 -22.76
CA ASN A 79 11.45 -11.61 -23.43
C ASN A 79 10.12 -11.99 -22.77
N GLY A 80 9.69 -11.26 -21.74
CA GLY A 80 8.47 -11.53 -20.98
C GLY A 80 8.61 -12.68 -19.97
N ALA A 81 9.83 -13.12 -19.64
CA ALA A 81 10.06 -14.10 -18.58
C ALA A 81 10.20 -13.43 -17.21
N LEU A 82 9.95 -14.18 -16.13
CA LEU A 82 10.20 -13.72 -14.76
C LEU A 82 11.67 -13.35 -14.58
N VAL A 83 11.96 -12.16 -14.06
CA VAL A 83 13.35 -11.78 -13.74
C VAL A 83 13.85 -12.63 -12.55
N PRO A 84 14.91 -13.43 -12.71
CA PRO A 84 15.47 -14.19 -11.61
C PRO A 84 16.20 -13.23 -10.65
N PHE A 85 15.83 -13.26 -9.38
CA PHE A 85 16.46 -12.45 -8.34
C PHE A 85 16.63 -13.25 -7.06
N ARG A 86 17.75 -13.06 -6.37
CA ARG A 86 18.00 -13.62 -5.04
C ARG A 86 18.59 -12.53 -4.16
N PHE A 87 18.00 -12.31 -3.00
CA PHE A 87 18.53 -11.38 -2.01
C PHE A 87 19.85 -11.92 -1.45
N ASP A 88 20.88 -11.08 -1.43
CA ASP A 88 22.21 -11.39 -0.90
C ASP A 88 22.51 -10.53 0.34
N PRO A 89 23.00 -11.09 1.44
CA PRO A 89 23.31 -10.30 2.63
C PRO A 89 24.50 -9.35 2.48
N ASP A 90 25.33 -9.49 1.42
CA ASP A 90 26.52 -8.67 1.21
C ASP A 90 26.17 -7.34 0.51
N PRO A 91 26.32 -6.18 1.18
CA PRO A 91 26.09 -4.88 0.55
C PRO A 91 27.10 -4.54 -0.55
N ALA A 92 28.22 -5.25 -0.66
CA ALA A 92 29.12 -5.11 -1.81
C ALA A 92 28.58 -5.81 -3.07
N VAL A 93 27.73 -6.82 -2.91
CA VAL A 93 27.07 -7.55 -4.02
C VAL A 93 25.73 -6.90 -4.37
N GLN A 94 24.94 -6.54 -3.35
CA GLN A 94 23.63 -5.88 -3.51
C GLN A 94 23.52 -4.66 -2.56
N PRO A 95 24.04 -3.49 -2.96
CA PRO A 95 24.03 -2.29 -2.11
C PRO A 95 22.62 -1.90 -1.65
N GLN A 96 21.65 -1.99 -2.56
CA GLN A 96 20.26 -1.62 -2.31
C GLN A 96 19.45 -2.72 -1.62
N ALA A 97 19.58 -3.97 -2.06
CA ALA A 97 18.70 -5.05 -1.63
C ALA A 97 19.20 -5.83 -0.40
N SER A 98 20.48 -5.75 -0.05
CA SER A 98 21.07 -6.56 1.04
C SER A 98 20.42 -6.35 2.41
N VAL A 99 19.93 -5.14 2.67
CA VAL A 99 19.24 -4.81 3.93
C VAL A 99 17.97 -5.63 4.14
N PHE A 100 17.28 -6.06 3.07
CA PHE A 100 16.07 -6.86 3.16
C PHE A 100 16.36 -8.33 3.52
N HIS A 101 17.57 -8.83 3.25
CA HIS A 101 17.94 -10.22 3.55
C HIS A 101 17.73 -10.58 5.03
N ARG A 102 17.87 -9.60 5.94
CA ARG A 102 17.65 -9.81 7.38
C ARG A 102 16.24 -10.30 7.74
N LEU A 103 15.24 -10.02 6.89
CA LEU A 103 13.85 -10.45 7.11
C LEU A 103 13.67 -11.96 7.02
N LEU A 104 14.60 -12.69 6.38
CA LEU A 104 14.60 -14.17 6.39
C LEU A 104 14.84 -14.74 7.78
N ALA A 105 15.54 -14.01 8.65
CA ALA A 105 15.81 -14.43 10.02
C ALA A 105 14.71 -14.00 11.00
N SER A 106 13.72 -13.22 10.57
CA SER A 106 12.64 -12.74 11.42
C SER A 106 11.72 -13.89 11.87
N PRO A 107 11.26 -13.90 13.14
CA PRO A 107 10.20 -14.78 13.61
C PRO A 107 8.90 -14.63 12.78
N LEU A 108 8.08 -15.68 12.68
CA LEU A 108 6.83 -15.64 11.90
C LEU A 108 5.74 -14.75 12.54
N ASP A 109 5.85 -14.50 13.84
CA ASP A 109 5.02 -13.56 14.59
C ASP A 109 5.63 -12.15 14.63
N SER A 110 6.75 -11.92 13.95
CA SER A 110 7.40 -10.62 13.89
C SER A 110 6.55 -9.60 13.14
N ASP A 111 6.77 -8.34 13.52
CA ASP A 111 6.29 -7.15 12.84
C ASP A 111 7.48 -6.38 12.21
N ASP A 112 8.60 -7.08 11.94
CA ASP A 112 9.78 -6.48 11.32
C ASP A 112 9.46 -5.91 9.94
N VAL A 113 9.96 -4.69 9.72
CA VAL A 113 9.86 -3.96 8.46
C VAL A 113 11.24 -3.46 8.07
N VAL A 114 11.53 -3.52 6.77
CA VAL A 114 12.65 -2.83 6.15
C VAL A 114 12.07 -1.83 5.17
N THR A 115 12.33 -0.55 5.41
CA THR A 115 12.02 0.54 4.48
C THR A 115 13.31 1.05 3.89
N GLN A 116 13.33 1.20 2.57
CA GLN A 116 14.43 1.84 1.86
C GLN A 116 14.03 3.29 1.54
N GLU A 117 14.98 4.22 1.64
CA GLU A 117 14.81 5.57 1.10
C GLU A 117 14.57 5.48 -0.40
N ALA A 118 13.71 6.37 -0.91
CA ALA A 118 13.50 6.48 -2.35
C ALA A 118 14.82 6.79 -3.05
N GLN A 119 15.17 6.00 -4.06
CA GLN A 119 16.45 6.15 -4.75
C GLN A 119 16.37 5.72 -6.20
N ILE A 120 17.33 6.19 -6.98
CA ILE A 120 17.51 5.79 -8.38
C ILE A 120 17.88 4.31 -8.43
N ARG A 121 17.08 3.54 -9.14
CA ARG A 121 17.29 2.11 -9.32
C ARG A 121 18.43 1.84 -10.30
N GLU A 122 19.21 0.79 -10.01
CA GLU A 122 20.39 0.39 -10.80
C GLU A 122 20.06 -0.12 -12.21
N ILE A 123 18.85 -0.61 -12.43
CA ILE A 123 18.47 -1.35 -13.65
C ILE A 123 18.04 -0.37 -14.76
N ASP A 124 17.20 0.60 -14.43
CA ASP A 124 16.51 1.46 -15.41
C ASP A 124 16.57 2.96 -15.06
N HIS A 125 17.25 3.32 -13.97
CA HIS A 125 17.37 4.69 -13.47
C HIS A 125 16.05 5.37 -13.06
N GLY A 126 14.97 4.62 -12.87
CA GLY A 126 13.75 5.15 -12.26
C GLY A 126 13.93 5.44 -10.77
N VAL A 127 13.21 6.42 -10.21
CA VAL A 127 13.18 6.64 -8.76
C VAL A 127 12.18 5.66 -8.15
N TYR A 128 12.68 4.74 -7.34
CA TYR A 128 11.85 3.72 -6.70
C TYR A 128 11.97 3.80 -5.19
N LYS A 129 10.86 3.46 -4.55
CA LYS A 129 10.83 3.13 -3.13
C LYS A 129 10.53 1.65 -2.97
N TYR A 130 11.20 1.01 -2.01
CA TYR A 130 10.95 -0.38 -1.67
C TYR A 130 10.69 -0.52 -0.17
N VAL A 131 9.68 -1.34 0.16
CA VAL A 131 9.38 -1.73 1.53
C VAL A 131 9.17 -3.23 1.59
N GLY A 132 9.74 -3.87 2.60
CA GLY A 132 9.71 -5.32 2.77
C GLY A 132 9.38 -5.72 4.19
N VAL A 133 8.68 -6.84 4.32
CA VAL A 133 8.32 -7.47 5.59
C VAL A 133 8.64 -8.96 5.53
N SER A 134 8.65 -9.61 6.70
CA SER A 134 8.76 -11.06 6.79
C SER A 134 7.45 -11.75 6.42
N GLY A 135 7.55 -12.98 5.91
CA GLY A 135 6.41 -13.87 5.76
C GLY A 135 5.69 -14.16 7.08
N ILE A 136 4.40 -14.50 6.98
CA ILE A 136 3.53 -14.74 8.15
C ILE A 136 3.26 -16.23 8.42
N ASP A 137 3.80 -17.10 7.57
CA ASP A 137 3.56 -18.55 7.54
C ASP A 137 4.85 -19.37 7.41
N ARG A 138 5.86 -18.85 6.69
CA ARG A 138 7.25 -19.35 6.64
C ARG A 138 8.24 -18.20 6.49
N HIS A 139 9.51 -18.49 6.70
CA HIS A 139 10.60 -17.52 6.51
C HIS A 139 10.69 -17.15 5.03
N ARG A 140 10.34 -15.91 4.71
CA ARG A 140 10.46 -15.34 3.36
C ARG A 140 10.46 -13.83 3.44
N ILE A 141 10.96 -13.19 2.40
CA ILE A 141 10.83 -11.76 2.19
C ILE A 141 9.57 -11.53 1.36
N VAL A 142 8.77 -10.53 1.75
CA VAL A 142 7.69 -9.98 0.93
C VAL A 142 7.98 -8.50 0.76
N GLN A 143 8.45 -8.11 -0.42
CA GLN A 143 8.78 -6.74 -0.75
C GLN A 143 7.83 -6.20 -1.83
N VAL A 144 7.42 -4.95 -1.66
CA VAL A 144 6.68 -4.17 -2.65
C VAL A 144 7.54 -2.99 -3.11
N GLY A 145 7.46 -2.69 -4.41
CA GLY A 145 8.10 -1.54 -5.04
C GLY A 145 7.05 -0.57 -5.57
N SER A 146 7.33 0.72 -5.46
CA SER A 146 6.53 1.79 -6.06
C SER A 146 7.45 2.78 -6.75
N ALA A 147 7.18 3.04 -8.02
CA ALA A 147 7.85 4.04 -8.82
C ALA A 147 7.32 5.42 -8.41
N LEU A 148 8.23 6.35 -8.12
CA LEU A 148 7.91 7.74 -7.83
C LEU A 148 7.76 8.56 -9.12
N ALA A 149 6.98 8.04 -10.08
CA ALA A 149 6.72 8.65 -11.37
C ALA A 149 5.49 9.58 -11.32
N PHE A 150 5.55 10.62 -10.50
CA PHE A 150 4.40 11.51 -10.28
C PHE A 150 3.99 12.31 -11.52
N GLU A 151 4.88 12.54 -12.48
CA GLU A 151 4.54 13.22 -13.73
C GLU A 151 3.60 12.38 -14.62
N GLU A 152 3.74 11.05 -14.64
CA GLU A 152 2.97 10.17 -15.51
C GLU A 152 1.68 9.66 -14.86
N GLN A 153 1.68 9.40 -13.54
CA GLN A 153 0.48 9.03 -12.77
C GLN A 153 -0.58 10.14 -12.73
N VAL A 154 -0.16 11.41 -12.70
CA VAL A 154 -1.06 12.56 -12.70
C VAL A 154 -1.65 12.83 -14.10
N LEU A 155 -0.91 12.53 -15.17
CA LEU A 155 -1.39 12.70 -16.55
C LEU A 155 -2.52 11.73 -16.92
N GLN A 156 -2.62 10.56 -16.28
CA GLN A 156 -3.70 9.61 -16.57
C GLN A 156 -5.05 9.98 -15.94
N ASN A 157 -5.09 10.73 -14.82
CA ASN A 157 -6.34 10.94 -14.09
C ASN A 157 -6.73 12.36 -13.70
N HIS A 158 -5.87 13.39 -13.77
CA HIS A 158 -6.22 14.83 -13.87
C HIS A 158 -4.93 15.65 -13.75
N ALA A 159 -4.65 16.51 -14.74
CA ALA A 159 -3.40 17.26 -14.82
C ALA A 159 -3.22 18.27 -13.67
N TYR A 160 -2.43 17.89 -12.66
CA TYR A 160 -1.86 18.78 -11.64
C TYR A 160 -0.34 18.57 -11.59
N THR A 161 0.40 19.16 -12.52
CA THR A 161 1.84 19.33 -12.34
C THR A 161 2.07 20.46 -11.35
N SER A 162 2.15 20.13 -10.06
CA SER A 162 2.58 21.09 -9.04
C SER A 162 4.08 21.33 -9.20
N PRO A 163 4.54 22.56 -9.51
CA PRO A 163 5.97 22.88 -9.59
C PRO A 163 6.73 22.56 -8.30
N VAL A 164 6.01 22.58 -7.17
CA VAL A 164 6.52 22.16 -5.87
C VAL A 164 6.81 20.66 -5.85
N MET A 165 5.93 19.83 -6.40
CA MET A 165 6.15 18.39 -6.46
C MET A 165 7.33 18.03 -7.36
N THR A 166 7.47 18.70 -8.51
CA THR A 166 8.67 18.55 -9.35
C THR A 166 9.95 18.89 -8.57
N SER A 167 9.90 19.90 -7.71
CA SER A 167 11.04 20.31 -6.88
C SER A 167 11.31 19.33 -5.72
N VAL A 168 10.25 18.78 -5.10
CA VAL A 168 10.36 17.70 -4.09
C VAL A 168 10.95 16.43 -4.73
N LEU A 169 10.63 16.15 -5.99
CA LEU A 169 11.17 15.00 -6.70
C LEU A 169 12.61 15.17 -7.15
N ALA A 170 12.92 16.32 -7.74
CA ALA A 170 14.29 16.68 -8.08
C ALA A 170 15.20 16.67 -6.84
N ALA A 171 14.64 16.87 -5.66
CA ALA A 171 15.39 16.79 -4.42
C ALA A 171 15.64 15.38 -3.87
N PHE A 172 14.87 14.37 -4.27
CA PHE A 172 15.33 13.00 -4.06
C PHE A 172 16.61 12.72 -4.87
N GLU A 173 16.87 13.48 -5.94
CA GLU A 173 18.13 13.42 -6.71
C GLU A 173 19.24 14.31 -6.09
N VAL A 174 18.89 15.49 -5.55
CA VAL A 174 19.83 16.44 -4.92
C VAL A 174 19.24 17.02 -3.61
N PRO A 175 19.44 16.36 -2.46
CA PRO A 175 18.79 16.73 -1.19
C PRO A 175 19.09 18.16 -0.70
N GLU A 176 20.27 18.68 -1.05
CA GLU A 176 20.75 20.02 -0.68
C GLU A 176 19.89 21.16 -1.26
N LEU A 177 19.09 20.89 -2.30
CA LEU A 177 18.22 21.90 -2.92
C LEU A 177 16.99 22.26 -2.07
N LEU A 178 16.62 21.45 -1.08
CA LEU A 178 15.40 21.68 -0.29
C LEU A 178 15.60 22.47 1.00
N GLU A 179 16.83 22.55 1.51
CA GLU A 179 17.08 23.09 2.85
C GLU A 179 16.74 24.59 2.93
N ASP A 180 16.86 25.32 1.82
CA ASP A 180 16.61 26.76 1.74
C ASP A 180 15.34 27.15 0.96
N THR A 181 14.54 26.16 0.52
CA THR A 181 13.33 26.43 -0.28
C THR A 181 12.08 26.28 0.58
N SER A 182 11.31 27.35 0.71
CA SER A 182 10.00 27.37 1.37
C SER A 182 8.88 27.70 0.41
N THR A 183 7.66 27.26 0.73
CA THR A 183 6.46 27.66 0.01
C THR A 183 5.35 28.07 0.97
N SER A 184 4.62 29.12 0.60
CA SER A 184 3.38 29.53 1.27
C SER A 184 2.14 28.89 0.64
N GLN A 185 2.33 28.05 -0.39
CA GLN A 185 1.29 27.41 -1.19
C GLN A 185 0.97 25.99 -0.71
N PHE A 186 0.91 25.76 0.60
CA PHE A 186 0.58 24.43 1.15
C PHE A 186 -0.76 23.89 0.61
N ASP A 187 -1.75 24.78 0.40
CA ASP A 187 -3.02 24.44 -0.23
C ASP A 187 -2.88 23.87 -1.65
N GLU A 188 -1.78 24.14 -2.37
CA GLU A 188 -1.49 23.57 -3.69
C GLU A 188 -0.86 22.17 -3.61
N ILE A 189 -0.32 21.79 -2.46
CA ILE A 189 0.36 20.50 -2.23
C ILE A 189 -0.60 19.47 -1.62
N ARG A 190 -1.54 19.91 -0.78
CA ARG A 190 -2.52 19.01 -0.13
C ARG A 190 -3.23 18.08 -1.14
N PRO A 191 -3.74 18.55 -2.30
CA PRO A 191 -4.38 17.67 -3.28
C PRO A 191 -3.46 16.55 -3.80
N VAL A 192 -2.15 16.81 -3.89
CA VAL A 192 -1.16 15.81 -4.30
C VAL A 192 -1.02 14.74 -3.21
N PHE A 193 -0.91 15.13 -1.94
CA PHE A 193 -0.87 14.17 -0.83
C PHE A 193 -2.16 13.35 -0.72
N GLU A 194 -3.32 13.99 -0.93
CA GLU A 194 -4.61 13.31 -0.96
C GLU A 194 -4.67 12.29 -2.08
N GLU A 195 -4.22 12.63 -3.29
CA GLU A 195 -4.18 11.71 -4.43
C GLU A 195 -3.23 10.54 -4.19
N ILE A 196 -2.03 10.80 -3.67
CA ILE A 196 -1.06 9.74 -3.32
C ILE A 196 -1.66 8.81 -2.29
N LEU A 197 -2.21 9.36 -1.21
CA LEU A 197 -2.85 8.57 -0.17
C LEU A 197 -4.00 7.73 -0.74
N ARG A 198 -4.86 8.33 -1.56
CA ARG A 198 -5.97 7.65 -2.24
C ARG A 198 -5.48 6.45 -3.05
N GLN A 199 -4.47 6.64 -3.91
CA GLN A 199 -3.90 5.57 -4.74
C GLN A 199 -3.31 4.43 -3.90
N GLN A 200 -2.61 4.77 -2.82
CA GLN A 200 -2.03 3.78 -1.92
C GLN A 200 -3.11 2.96 -1.19
N MET A 201 -4.19 3.61 -0.75
CA MET A 201 -5.35 2.95 -0.13
C MET A 201 -6.14 2.07 -1.12
N ILE A 202 -6.24 2.45 -2.39
CA ILE A 202 -6.80 1.59 -3.45
C ILE A 202 -5.96 0.31 -3.57
N GLY A 203 -4.62 0.45 -3.57
CA GLY A 203 -3.70 -0.69 -3.54
C GLY A 203 -3.93 -1.65 -2.38
N GLN A 204 -4.12 -1.10 -1.17
CA GLN A 204 -4.44 -1.89 0.02
C GLN A 204 -5.78 -2.61 -0.10
N ALA A 205 -6.82 -1.92 -0.57
CA ALA A 205 -8.15 -2.51 -0.74
C ALA A 205 -8.15 -3.63 -1.80
N ALA A 206 -7.44 -3.45 -2.90
CA ALA A 206 -7.27 -4.49 -3.92
C ALA A 206 -6.57 -5.74 -3.33
N LEU A 207 -5.44 -5.55 -2.63
CA LEU A 207 -4.73 -6.64 -1.96
C LEU A 207 -5.59 -7.36 -0.93
N VAL A 208 -6.38 -6.62 -0.13
CA VAL A 208 -7.32 -7.21 0.84
C VAL A 208 -8.39 -8.04 0.14
N GLY A 209 -8.91 -7.56 -1.00
CA GLY A 209 -9.89 -8.31 -1.80
C GLY A 209 -9.34 -9.66 -2.26
N HIS A 210 -8.13 -9.66 -2.81
CA HIS A 210 -7.44 -10.90 -3.20
C HIS A 210 -7.15 -11.80 -1.99
N PHE A 211 -6.68 -11.23 -0.87
CA PHE A 211 -6.44 -11.98 0.36
C PHE A 211 -7.72 -12.67 0.85
N ALA A 212 -8.83 -11.94 0.97
CA ALA A 212 -10.09 -12.48 1.46
C ALA A 212 -10.69 -13.54 0.51
N ALA A 213 -10.46 -13.42 -0.79
CA ALA A 213 -10.83 -14.45 -1.76
C ALA A 213 -10.01 -15.73 -1.58
N ALA A 214 -8.67 -15.59 -1.54
CA ALA A 214 -7.76 -16.72 -1.36
C ALA A 214 -7.96 -17.42 -0.01
N ALA A 215 -8.19 -16.67 1.07
CA ALA A 215 -8.43 -17.24 2.39
C ALA A 215 -9.75 -18.02 2.46
N ALA A 216 -10.79 -17.51 1.81
CA ALA A 216 -12.06 -18.24 1.69
C ALA A 216 -11.89 -19.52 0.86
N GLU A 217 -11.12 -19.49 -0.23
CA GLU A 217 -10.80 -20.66 -1.04
C GLU A 217 -9.97 -21.70 -0.26
N ALA A 218 -9.05 -21.25 0.58
CA ALA A 218 -8.29 -22.09 1.52
C ALA A 218 -9.15 -22.67 2.67
N GLY A 219 -10.43 -22.31 2.75
CA GLY A 219 -11.34 -22.78 3.79
C GLY A 219 -11.05 -22.21 5.17
N TRP A 220 -10.42 -21.02 5.25
CA TRP A 220 -10.21 -20.35 6.54
C TRP A 220 -11.55 -19.94 7.15
N SER A 221 -11.69 -20.07 8.47
CA SER A 221 -12.88 -19.60 9.18
C SER A 221 -12.94 -18.08 9.18
N THR A 222 -14.14 -17.52 9.36
CA THR A 222 -14.36 -16.07 9.55
C THR A 222 -13.44 -15.52 10.65
N ASP A 223 -13.42 -16.16 11.84
CA ASP A 223 -12.54 -15.75 12.95
C ASP A 223 -11.05 -15.76 12.56
N GLY A 224 -10.65 -16.71 11.71
CA GLY A 224 -9.29 -16.82 11.19
C GLY A 224 -8.95 -15.65 10.27
N ILE A 225 -9.86 -15.28 9.37
CA ILE A 225 -9.69 -14.15 8.45
C ILE A 225 -9.69 -12.83 9.24
N ASP A 226 -10.65 -12.62 10.12
CA ASP A 226 -10.75 -11.43 10.98
C ASP A 226 -9.52 -11.27 11.88
N GLY A 227 -9.01 -12.37 12.43
CA GLY A 227 -7.78 -12.36 13.22
C GLY A 227 -6.55 -11.89 12.43
N ARG A 228 -6.50 -12.19 11.14
CA ARG A 228 -5.43 -11.74 10.23
C ARG A 228 -5.60 -10.28 9.83
N LEU A 229 -6.84 -9.84 9.54
CA LEU A 229 -7.16 -8.43 9.33
C LEU A 229 -6.79 -7.56 10.55
N ARG A 230 -7.12 -8.02 11.76
CA ARG A 230 -6.69 -7.39 13.02
C ARG A 230 -5.18 -7.29 13.15
N ARG A 231 -4.44 -8.33 12.74
CA ARG A 231 -2.97 -8.30 12.75
C ARG A 231 -2.43 -7.26 11.76
N ILE A 232 -3.00 -7.16 10.56
CA ILE A 232 -2.61 -6.14 9.56
C ILE A 232 -2.80 -4.73 10.14
N VAL A 233 -3.97 -4.44 10.71
CA VAL A 233 -4.28 -3.14 11.32
C VAL A 233 -3.33 -2.81 12.48
N ARG A 234 -3.10 -3.74 13.40
CA ARG A 234 -2.21 -3.50 14.56
C ARG A 234 -0.76 -3.18 14.18
N SER A 235 -0.34 -3.60 13.00
CA SER A 235 1.06 -3.61 12.61
C SER A 235 1.36 -2.71 11.40
N SER A 236 0.37 -1.93 10.97
CA SER A 236 0.50 -0.94 9.90
C SER A 236 -0.28 0.32 10.26
N PRO A 237 -0.18 1.40 9.46
CA PRO A 237 -0.99 2.59 9.70
C PRO A 237 -2.48 2.41 9.43
N VAL A 238 -2.90 1.36 8.71
CA VAL A 238 -4.32 1.10 8.41
C VAL A 238 -5.07 0.96 9.73
N GLY A 239 -6.13 1.76 9.92
CA GLY A 239 -6.92 1.75 11.15
C GLY A 239 -8.03 0.71 11.15
N GLU A 240 -8.63 0.46 9.98
CA GLU A 240 -9.68 -0.54 9.85
C GLU A 240 -9.82 -1.07 8.42
N ILE A 241 -10.33 -2.30 8.33
CA ILE A 241 -10.56 -3.02 7.09
C ILE A 241 -11.90 -3.74 7.20
N HIS A 242 -12.76 -3.55 6.20
CA HIS A 242 -14.05 -4.23 6.08
C HIS A 242 -14.16 -4.88 4.72
N VAL A 243 -14.58 -6.14 4.68
CA VAL A 243 -14.93 -6.85 3.45
C VAL A 243 -16.41 -7.17 3.53
N VAL A 244 -17.19 -6.64 2.59
CA VAL A 244 -18.65 -6.72 2.64
C VAL A 244 -19.23 -7.33 1.37
N SER A 245 -20.40 -7.95 1.49
CA SER A 245 -21.17 -8.43 0.34
C SER A 245 -21.77 -7.27 -0.45
N ARG A 246 -22.27 -7.52 -1.67
CA ARG A 246 -23.09 -6.53 -2.40
C ARG A 246 -24.37 -6.14 -1.67
N ASP A 247 -24.90 -7.04 -0.84
CA ASP A 247 -26.06 -6.78 0.02
C ASP A 247 -25.70 -5.99 1.29
N ARG A 248 -24.42 -5.58 1.40
CA ARG A 248 -23.83 -4.80 2.51
C ARG A 248 -23.72 -5.55 3.83
N ASP A 249 -23.75 -6.88 3.79
CA ASP A 249 -23.42 -7.69 4.96
C ASP A 249 -21.91 -7.69 5.16
N VAL A 250 -21.46 -7.41 6.39
CA VAL A 250 -20.04 -7.54 6.76
C VAL A 250 -19.68 -9.02 6.75
N LEU A 251 -18.78 -9.40 5.85
CA LEU A 251 -18.26 -10.77 5.73
C LEU A 251 -17.05 -10.97 6.63
N TYR A 252 -16.13 -10.01 6.61
CA TYR A 252 -14.90 -10.00 7.40
C TYR A 252 -14.59 -8.58 7.88
N THR A 253 -13.99 -8.44 9.06
CA THR A 253 -13.61 -7.15 9.61
C THR A 253 -12.39 -7.22 10.51
N SER A 254 -11.60 -6.14 10.54
CA SER A 254 -10.56 -5.94 11.55
C SER A 254 -11.08 -5.40 12.88
N LEU A 255 -12.34 -4.98 12.97
CA LEU A 255 -12.92 -4.50 14.23
C LEU A 255 -13.46 -5.67 15.06
N GLU A 256 -13.76 -5.41 16.32
CA GLU A 256 -14.63 -6.33 17.07
C GLU A 256 -16.06 -6.18 16.55
N PRO A 257 -16.83 -7.27 16.40
CA PRO A 257 -18.17 -7.21 15.82
C PRO A 257 -19.09 -6.31 16.67
N HIS A 258 -19.48 -5.17 16.12
CA HIS A 258 -20.51 -4.31 16.67
C HIS A 258 -21.68 -4.19 15.65
N PRO A 259 -22.94 -4.12 16.12
CA PRO A 259 -24.12 -4.36 15.27
C PRO A 259 -24.41 -3.32 14.18
N ASP A 260 -23.64 -2.24 14.05
CA ASP A 260 -23.91 -1.09 13.15
C ASP A 260 -22.72 -0.76 12.21
N ASP A 261 -21.83 -1.72 11.94
CA ASP A 261 -20.41 -1.46 11.59
C ASP A 261 -20.04 -1.47 10.08
N LEU A 262 -20.83 -0.82 9.23
CA LEU A 262 -20.24 -0.26 8.02
C LEU A 262 -19.92 1.22 8.32
N PRO A 263 -18.65 1.56 8.63
CA PRO A 263 -18.29 2.95 8.89
C PRO A 263 -18.62 3.79 7.66
N ASP A 264 -19.43 4.82 7.89
CA ASP A 264 -19.80 5.90 6.97
C ASP A 264 -19.61 5.53 5.50
N ALA A 265 -20.38 4.55 5.03
CA ALA A 265 -20.19 3.96 3.71
C ALA A 265 -20.48 4.95 2.57
N GLY A 266 -20.90 6.18 2.87
CA GLY A 266 -21.28 7.17 1.88
C GLY A 266 -22.30 6.61 0.89
N ASP A 267 -22.29 7.16 -0.33
CA ASP A 267 -23.05 6.61 -1.44
C ASP A 267 -22.23 5.53 -2.17
N LEU A 268 -22.50 4.25 -1.84
CA LEU A 268 -21.91 3.10 -2.56
C LEU A 268 -22.66 2.73 -3.85
N SER A 269 -23.72 3.46 -4.23
CA SER A 269 -24.49 3.15 -5.44
C SER A 269 -23.61 3.03 -6.70
N PRO A 270 -22.59 3.89 -6.91
CA PRO A 270 -21.70 3.77 -8.07
C PRO A 270 -20.88 2.48 -8.13
N LEU A 271 -20.53 1.89 -6.97
CA LEU A 271 -19.87 0.58 -6.94
C LEU A 271 -20.84 -0.56 -7.22
N LEU A 272 -22.05 -0.45 -6.69
CA LEU A 272 -23.08 -1.49 -6.78
C LEU A 272 -23.66 -1.61 -8.19
N ASP A 273 -23.82 -0.49 -8.88
CA ASP A 273 -24.27 -0.45 -10.28
C ASP A 273 -23.13 -0.67 -11.30
N GLY A 274 -21.88 -0.69 -10.83
CA GLY A 274 -20.68 -0.92 -11.63
C GLY A 274 -20.24 0.28 -12.46
N SER A 275 -20.81 1.47 -12.24
CA SER A 275 -20.37 2.71 -12.90
C SER A 275 -19.00 3.19 -12.41
N GLN A 276 -18.60 2.80 -11.20
CA GLN A 276 -17.28 3.05 -10.64
C GLN A 276 -16.69 1.78 -10.01
N GLN A 277 -15.36 1.69 -10.00
CA GLN A 277 -14.61 0.63 -9.31
C GLN A 277 -14.12 1.07 -7.93
N VAL A 278 -14.07 2.38 -7.70
CA VAL A 278 -13.55 3.00 -6.48
C VAL A 278 -14.45 4.17 -6.09
N VAL A 279 -14.77 4.24 -4.80
CA VAL A 279 -15.34 5.42 -4.14
C VAL A 279 -14.33 5.93 -3.14
N ASP A 280 -13.92 7.18 -3.32
CA ASP A 280 -13.05 7.91 -2.40
C ASP A 280 -13.90 8.78 -1.47
N HIS A 281 -13.82 8.53 -0.17
CA HIS A 281 -14.65 9.23 0.81
C HIS A 281 -13.92 10.49 1.32
N PRO A 282 -14.64 11.56 1.66
CA PRO A 282 -14.01 12.73 2.28
C PRO A 282 -13.38 12.36 3.62
N THR A 283 -12.28 13.03 3.98
CA THR A 283 -11.72 12.92 5.33
C THR A 283 -12.71 13.48 6.34
N ALA A 284 -13.21 12.66 7.25
CA ALA A 284 -14.30 13.02 8.16
C ALA A 284 -14.11 12.41 9.56
N PRO A 285 -14.70 13.01 10.61
CA PRO A 285 -14.73 12.39 11.93
C PRO A 285 -15.49 11.07 11.90
N ARG A 286 -14.87 10.00 12.42
CA ARG A 286 -15.50 8.70 12.59
C ARG A 286 -16.59 8.78 13.64
N ALA A 287 -17.76 8.21 13.34
CA ALA A 287 -18.94 8.35 14.20
C ALA A 287 -18.75 7.79 15.63
N SER A 288 -17.92 6.77 15.80
CA SER A 288 -17.75 6.07 17.08
C SER A 288 -16.93 6.86 18.11
N ASP A 289 -15.91 7.60 17.68
CA ASP A 289 -14.96 8.27 18.57
C ASP A 289 -14.55 9.69 18.15
N GLY A 290 -15.04 10.17 17.00
CA GLY A 290 -14.74 11.49 16.47
C GLY A 290 -13.33 11.65 15.90
N ALA A 291 -12.53 10.59 15.83
CA ALA A 291 -11.21 10.65 15.23
C ALA A 291 -11.34 10.90 13.71
N MET A 292 -10.46 11.71 13.12
CA MET A 292 -10.48 11.96 11.67
C MET A 292 -10.01 10.71 10.92
N TYR A 293 -10.80 10.27 9.93
CA TYR A 293 -10.49 9.12 9.09
C TYR A 293 -10.64 9.48 7.61
N LYS A 294 -9.79 8.88 6.79
CA LYS A 294 -9.94 8.79 5.33
C LYS A 294 -10.39 7.36 5.00
N TYR A 295 -11.36 7.22 4.11
CA TYR A 295 -11.81 5.91 3.63
C TYR A 295 -11.70 5.79 2.12
N VAL A 296 -11.38 4.59 1.66
CA VAL A 296 -11.55 4.18 0.27
C VAL A 296 -12.34 2.89 0.24
N THR A 297 -13.35 2.82 -0.63
CA THR A 297 -14.08 1.58 -0.90
C THR A 297 -13.89 1.17 -2.35
N THR A 298 -13.51 -0.08 -2.59
CA THR A 298 -13.35 -0.64 -3.94
C THR A 298 -14.31 -1.79 -4.16
N ALA A 299 -14.74 -1.95 -5.41
CA ALA A 299 -15.34 -3.21 -5.87
C ALA A 299 -14.20 -4.15 -6.26
N ALA A 300 -14.15 -5.34 -5.68
CA ALA A 300 -13.16 -6.33 -6.10
C ALA A 300 -13.48 -6.80 -7.53
N ALA A 301 -12.55 -6.63 -8.46
CA ALA A 301 -12.77 -6.84 -9.91
C ALA A 301 -13.42 -8.19 -10.26
N ASP A 302 -13.07 -9.25 -9.50
CA ASP A 302 -13.53 -10.62 -9.73
C ASP A 302 -14.47 -11.14 -8.62
N SER A 303 -15.00 -10.27 -7.75
CA SER A 303 -15.79 -10.70 -6.60
C SER A 303 -17.04 -9.85 -6.39
N PRO A 304 -18.16 -10.43 -5.94
CA PRO A 304 -19.33 -9.66 -5.49
C PRO A 304 -19.07 -9.01 -4.11
N ARG A 305 -17.83 -8.61 -3.82
CA ARG A 305 -17.41 -8.07 -2.54
C ARG A 305 -16.94 -6.64 -2.72
N LEU A 306 -17.30 -5.79 -1.77
CA LEU A 306 -16.70 -4.48 -1.62
C LEU A 306 -15.66 -4.56 -0.51
N VAL A 307 -14.57 -3.81 -0.67
CA VAL A 307 -13.51 -3.72 0.32
C VAL A 307 -13.36 -2.27 0.73
N GLN A 308 -13.53 -1.98 2.01
CA GLN A 308 -13.29 -0.66 2.57
C GLN A 308 -12.03 -0.71 3.44
N VAL A 309 -11.15 0.27 3.23
CA VAL A 309 -9.96 0.50 4.05
C VAL A 309 -10.06 1.89 4.65
N GLY A 310 -9.88 1.98 5.96
CA GLY A 310 -9.90 3.22 6.73
C GLY A 310 -8.52 3.55 7.28
N LEU A 311 -8.09 4.80 7.11
CA LEU A 311 -6.83 5.32 7.63
C LEU A 311 -7.12 6.47 8.63
N PRO A 312 -6.63 6.38 9.88
CA PRO A 312 -6.69 7.50 10.81
C PRO A 312 -5.78 8.63 10.31
N ILE A 313 -6.31 9.85 10.28
CA ILE A 313 -5.61 11.05 9.83
C ILE A 313 -5.31 11.91 11.07
N PRO A 314 -4.07 11.91 11.60
CA PRO A 314 -3.74 12.79 12.72
C PRO A 314 -3.76 14.26 12.28
N ASP A 315 -3.99 15.18 13.23
CA ASP A 315 -3.99 16.63 12.97
C ASP A 315 -2.67 17.14 12.36
N SER A 316 -1.56 16.43 12.64
CA SER A 316 -0.25 16.72 12.08
C SER A 316 -0.05 16.20 10.64
N SER A 317 -1.04 15.52 10.06
CA SER A 317 -0.96 15.00 8.71
C SER A 317 -1.21 16.10 7.68
N PRO A 318 -0.43 16.19 6.59
CA PRO A 318 -0.66 17.14 5.50
C PRO A 318 -2.05 17.05 4.83
N VAL A 319 -2.73 15.92 4.98
CA VAL A 319 -4.10 15.71 4.47
C VAL A 319 -5.20 15.96 5.52
N SER A 320 -4.82 16.37 6.73
CA SER A 320 -5.79 16.76 7.76
C SER A 320 -6.39 18.12 7.43
N PRO A 321 -7.71 18.32 7.55
CA PRO A 321 -8.31 19.65 7.46
C PRO A 321 -7.83 20.58 8.58
N ASP A 322 -7.33 20.02 9.69
CA ASP A 322 -6.82 20.75 10.85
C ASP A 322 -5.30 21.00 10.82
N PHE A 323 -4.63 20.63 9.72
CA PHE A 323 -3.19 20.79 9.58
C PHE A 323 -2.76 22.26 9.69
N LYS A 324 -1.91 22.54 10.68
CA LYS A 324 -1.29 23.85 10.91
C LYS A 324 0.22 23.66 10.74
N GLY A 325 0.68 23.81 9.50
CA GLY A 325 2.10 23.76 9.15
C GLY A 325 2.95 24.73 9.96
#